data_AF-A0A7S3ERS1-F1
#
_entry.id   AF-A0A7S3ERS1-F1
#
_cell.length_a   1.000
_cell.length_b   1.000
_cell.length_c   1.000
_cell.angle_alpha   90.00
_cell.angle_beta   90.00
_cell.angle_gamma   90.00
#
_symmetry.space_group_name_H-M   'P 1'
#
loop_
_entity.id
_entity.type
_entity.pdbx_description
1 polymer ?
#
loop_
_entity_poly.entity_id
_entity_poly.type
_entity_poly.pdbx_seq_one_letter_code
_entity_poly.pdbx_strand_id
1 'polypeptide(L)'
;ELKEKLTKVEQKLYSEKRVVFAGWLKNVFIGQALLSIAVGGVAAFDAFPTVTIDISLRALGFWSYWLFTIPSLRARRPKGWEKKALNIAFLGSPLLTFAAPFATKDTGLIWTANLIFLVGCYAYGYFVAGDSEDEVVGGFSGALRALDFGSGQERGLRADKREAILQRKREREATAAAAAESTNGES
;
A
#
# COMPACT_ATOMS: atom_id res chain seq x y z
N GLU A 1 -32.82 26.79 3.28
CA GLU A 1 -33.11 25.93 2.11
C GLU A 1 -32.13 26.04 0.93
N LEU A 2 -32.17 27.08 0.08
CA LEU A 2 -31.29 27.13 -1.12
C LEU A 2 -29.79 27.13 -0.77
N LYS A 3 -29.40 27.93 0.24
CA LYS A 3 -28.01 28.01 0.70
C LYS A 3 -27.48 26.69 1.28
N GLU A 4 -28.33 25.93 1.98
CA GLU A 4 -27.99 24.62 2.55
C GLU A 4 -27.87 23.53 1.48
N LYS A 5 -28.73 23.58 0.45
CA LYS A 5 -28.61 22.70 -0.72
C LYS A 5 -27.30 22.98 -1.46
N LEU A 6 -26.92 24.25 -1.60
CA LEU A 6 -25.69 24.66 -2.28
C LEU A 6 -24.44 24.20 -1.53
N THR A 7 -24.40 24.35 -0.20
CA THR A 7 -23.30 23.84 0.64
C THR A 7 -23.20 22.31 0.59
N LYS A 8 -24.33 21.59 0.61
CA LYS A 8 -24.33 20.12 0.45
C LYS A 8 -23.78 19.68 -0.90
N VAL A 9 -24.17 20.34 -1.99
CA VAL A 9 -23.68 20.02 -3.33
C VAL A 9 -22.18 20.31 -3.44
N GLU A 10 -21.71 21.45 -2.94
CA GLU A 10 -20.29 21.80 -2.92
C GLU A 10 -19.47 20.77 -2.14
N GLN A 11 -19.92 20.40 -0.94
CA GLN A 11 -19.25 19.40 -0.10
C GLN A 11 -19.21 18.02 -0.77
N LYS A 12 -20.30 17.64 -1.46
CA LYS A 12 -20.35 16.42 -2.27
C LYS A 12 -19.36 16.48 -3.43
N LEU A 13 -19.31 17.60 -4.15
CA LEU A 13 -18.39 17.83 -5.28
C LEU A 13 -16.92 17.76 -4.83
N TYR A 14 -16.58 18.34 -3.68
CA TYR A 14 -15.25 18.25 -3.10
C TYR A 14 -14.88 16.80 -2.73
N SER A 15 -15.82 16.04 -2.16
CA SER A 15 -15.60 14.64 -1.82
C SER A 15 -15.41 13.77 -3.07
N GLU A 16 -16.22 13.99 -4.10
CA GLU A 16 -16.14 13.28 -5.39
C GLU A 16 -14.83 13.60 -6.10
N LYS A 17 -14.45 14.88 -6.21
CA LYS A 17 -13.15 15.29 -6.76
C LYS A 17 -12.00 14.57 -6.06
N ARG A 18 -11.99 14.53 -4.73
CA ARG A 18 -10.92 13.85 -3.96
C ARG A 18 -10.84 12.36 -4.27
N VAL A 19 -11.99 11.70 -4.46
CA VAL A 19 -12.06 10.27 -4.82
C VAL A 19 -11.59 10.04 -6.26
N VAL A 20 -12.00 10.90 -7.19
CA VAL A 20 -11.60 10.84 -8.61
C VAL A 20 -10.10 11.06 -8.77
N PHE A 21 -9.53 12.08 -8.11
CA PHE A 21 -8.08 12.32 -8.11
C PHE A 21 -7.32 11.13 -7.53
N ALA A 22 -7.82 10.50 -6.47
CA ALA A 22 -7.21 9.30 -5.90
C ALA A 22 -7.29 8.10 -6.87
N GLY A 23 -8.33 8.01 -7.70
CA GLY A 23 -8.45 6.98 -8.75
C GLY A 23 -7.50 7.23 -9.92
N TRP A 24 -7.48 8.45 -10.46
CA TRP A 24 -6.62 8.83 -11.58
C TRP A 24 -5.14 8.67 -11.24
N LEU A 25 -4.73 9.12 -10.05
CA LEU A 25 -3.35 9.01 -9.59
C LEU A 25 -2.89 7.54 -9.48
N LYS A 26 -3.78 6.63 -9.08
CA LYS A 26 -3.47 5.19 -9.07
C LYS A 26 -3.20 4.66 -10.48
N ASN A 27 -3.95 5.10 -11.47
CA ASN A 27 -3.75 4.68 -12.86
C ASN A 27 -2.42 5.20 -13.41
N VAL A 28 -2.04 6.44 -13.08
CA VAL A 28 -0.72 6.99 -13.43
C VAL A 28 0.41 6.13 -12.85
N PHE A 29 0.29 5.71 -11.58
CA PHE A 29 1.29 4.83 -10.97
C PHE A 29 1.35 3.44 -11.61
N ILE A 30 0.22 2.87 -12.05
CA ILE A 30 0.22 1.61 -12.82
C ILE A 30 0.91 1.81 -14.16
N GLY A 31 0.56 2.89 -14.87
CA GLY A 31 1.17 3.25 -16.14
C GLY A 31 2.68 3.43 -16.00
N GLN A 32 3.13 4.14 -14.96
CA GLN A 32 4.55 4.29 -14.65
C GLN A 32 5.22 2.95 -14.37
N ALA A 33 4.63 2.09 -13.54
CA ALA A 33 5.20 0.79 -13.23
C ALA A 33 5.35 -0.10 -14.48
N LEU A 34 4.31 -0.18 -15.31
CA LEU A 34 4.34 -0.95 -16.56
C LEU A 34 5.34 -0.37 -17.56
N LEU A 35 5.39 0.95 -17.69
CA LEU A 35 6.36 1.63 -18.55
C LEU A 35 7.78 1.37 -18.06
N SER A 36 8.04 1.43 -16.76
CA SER A 36 9.35 1.12 -16.17
C SER A 36 9.76 -0.33 -16.40
N ILE A 37 8.84 -1.29 -16.29
CA ILE A 37 9.11 -2.70 -16.65
C ILE A 37 9.51 -2.79 -18.11
N ALA A 38 8.73 -2.20 -19.03
CA ALA A 38 8.99 -2.28 -20.47
C ALA A 38 10.33 -1.63 -20.84
N VAL A 39 10.54 -0.37 -20.46
CA VAL A 39 11.78 0.37 -20.75
C VAL A 39 12.99 -0.32 -20.09
N GLY A 40 12.84 -0.78 -18.85
CA GLY A 40 13.88 -1.51 -18.14
C GLY A 40 14.24 -2.83 -18.82
N GLY A 41 13.26 -3.53 -19.40
CA GLY A 41 13.48 -4.77 -20.15
C GLY A 41 14.22 -4.52 -21.45
N VAL A 42 13.80 -3.52 -22.23
CA VAL A 42 14.50 -3.14 -23.48
C VAL A 42 15.96 -2.78 -23.18
N ALA A 43 16.22 -2.07 -22.07
CA ALA A 43 17.58 -1.76 -21.64
C ALA A 43 18.36 -2.99 -21.16
N ALA A 44 17.75 -3.87 -20.36
CA ALA A 44 18.42 -5.06 -19.81
C ALA A 44 18.82 -6.08 -20.89
N PHE A 45 18.02 -6.20 -21.96
CA PHE A 45 18.28 -7.08 -23.10
C PHE A 45 19.08 -6.42 -24.23
N ASP A 46 19.49 -5.15 -24.09
CA ASP A 46 20.15 -4.39 -25.16
C ASP A 46 19.35 -4.38 -26.47
N ALA A 47 18.02 -4.35 -26.38
CA ALA A 47 17.13 -4.46 -27.52
C ALA A 47 16.93 -3.13 -28.26
N PHE A 48 17.90 -2.20 -28.15
CA PHE A 48 17.84 -0.91 -28.81
C PHE A 48 18.32 -1.02 -30.27
N PRO A 49 17.50 -0.59 -31.26
CA PRO A 49 17.79 -0.87 -32.67
C PRO A 49 18.95 -0.05 -33.24
N THR A 50 19.31 1.06 -32.62
CA THR A 50 20.24 2.06 -33.18
C THR A 50 21.49 2.29 -32.34
N VAL A 51 21.51 1.83 -31.09
CA VAL A 51 22.61 2.07 -30.14
C VAL A 51 22.86 0.84 -29.30
N THR A 52 24.14 0.46 -29.16
CA THR A 52 24.56 -0.53 -28.18
C THR A 52 24.64 0.13 -26.82
N ILE A 53 23.92 -0.42 -25.84
CA ILE A 53 23.82 0.18 -24.52
C ILE A 53 25.01 -0.24 -23.66
N ASP A 54 25.63 0.75 -23.00
CA ASP A 54 26.68 0.54 -22.00
C ASP A 54 26.17 -0.30 -20.82
N ILE A 55 27.05 -1.07 -20.19
CA ILE A 55 26.69 -1.95 -19.07
C ILE A 55 25.97 -1.19 -17.95
N SER A 56 26.28 0.09 -17.77
CA SER A 56 25.65 0.99 -16.78
C SER A 56 24.14 1.17 -17.03
N LEU A 57 23.75 1.37 -18.30
CA LEU A 57 22.33 1.52 -18.67
C LEU A 57 21.60 0.17 -18.68
N ARG A 58 22.28 -0.93 -19.04
CA ARG A 58 21.70 -2.28 -18.89
C ARG A 58 21.45 -2.62 -17.42
N ALA A 59 22.35 -2.18 -16.55
CA ALA A 59 22.19 -2.32 -15.12
C ALA A 59 20.98 -1.53 -14.60
N LEU A 60 20.82 -0.28 -15.05
CA LEU A 60 19.59 0.49 -14.77
C LEU A 60 18.32 -0.25 -15.20
N GLY A 61 18.40 -1.07 -16.24
CA GLY A 61 17.33 -1.96 -16.68
C GLY A 61 16.79 -2.86 -15.57
N PHE A 62 17.65 -3.68 -14.94
CA PHE A 62 17.20 -4.54 -13.85
C PHE A 62 17.01 -3.79 -12.51
N TRP A 63 17.77 -2.72 -12.26
CA TRP A 63 17.57 -1.83 -11.11
C TRP A 63 16.24 -1.08 -11.14
N SER A 64 15.63 -0.93 -12.31
CA SER A 64 14.34 -0.25 -12.48
C SER A 64 13.21 -0.87 -11.65
N TYR A 65 13.27 -2.17 -11.35
CA TYR A 65 12.27 -2.83 -10.52
C TYR A 65 12.19 -2.23 -9.12
N TRP A 66 13.36 -2.08 -8.49
CA TRP A 66 13.44 -1.54 -7.15
C TRP A 66 13.26 -0.01 -7.13
N LEU A 67 13.79 0.69 -8.14
CA LEU A 67 13.76 2.17 -8.18
C LEU A 67 12.42 2.74 -8.61
N PHE A 68 11.73 2.09 -9.56
CA PHE A 68 10.54 2.65 -10.18
C PHE A 68 9.33 1.72 -10.06
N THR A 69 9.44 0.45 -10.44
CA THR A 69 8.28 -0.46 -10.52
C THR A 69 7.63 -0.69 -9.15
N ILE A 70 8.38 -1.15 -8.15
CA ILE A 70 7.84 -1.47 -6.83
C ILE A 70 7.38 -0.21 -6.07
N PRO A 71 8.14 0.90 -6.04
CA PRO A 71 7.68 2.14 -5.42
C PRO A 71 6.40 2.68 -6.07
N SER A 72 6.27 2.64 -7.40
CA SER A 72 5.04 3.04 -8.10
C SER A 72 3.86 2.17 -7.71
N LEU A 73 4.03 0.84 -7.69
CA LEU A 73 2.95 -0.07 -7.27
C LEU A 73 2.56 0.14 -5.80
N ARG A 74 3.54 0.40 -4.92
CA ARG A 74 3.31 0.68 -3.50
C ARG A 74 2.59 2.03 -3.28
N ALA A 75 2.88 3.05 -4.08
CA ALA A 75 2.27 4.38 -3.98
C ALA A 75 0.73 4.37 -4.17
N ARG A 76 0.19 3.33 -4.82
CA ARG A 76 -1.26 3.13 -5.00
C ARG A 76 -2.03 2.87 -3.69
N ARG A 77 -1.33 2.64 -2.58
CA ARG A 77 -1.89 2.19 -1.30
C ARG A 77 -2.77 0.95 -1.46
N PRO A 78 -2.19 -0.17 -1.94
CA PRO A 78 -2.89 -1.46 -2.03
C PRO A 78 -3.42 -1.87 -0.65
N LYS A 79 -4.55 -2.60 -0.62
CA LYS A 79 -5.17 -3.11 0.60
C LYS A 79 -5.17 -4.64 0.60
N GLY A 80 -5.19 -5.25 1.79
CA GLY A 80 -5.28 -6.71 1.94
C GLY A 80 -4.02 -7.44 1.44
N TRP A 81 -4.24 -8.46 0.62
CA TRP A 81 -3.20 -9.37 0.12
C TRP A 81 -2.17 -8.70 -0.81
N GLU A 82 -2.59 -7.77 -1.67
CA GLU A 82 -1.69 -7.05 -2.60
C GLU A 82 -0.64 -6.24 -1.83
N LYS A 83 -1.00 -5.73 -0.65
CA LYS A 83 -0.06 -5.03 0.24
C LYS A 83 1.03 -5.95 0.78
N LYS A 84 0.66 -7.16 1.23
CA LYS A 84 1.64 -8.15 1.73
C LYS A 84 2.60 -8.55 0.61
N ALA A 85 2.08 -8.83 -0.58
CA ALA A 85 2.87 -9.14 -1.77
C ALA A 85 3.89 -8.04 -2.09
N LEU A 86 3.45 -6.78 -2.13
CA LEU A 86 4.33 -5.65 -2.44
C LEU A 86 5.35 -5.35 -1.33
N ASN A 87 5.03 -5.59 -0.06
CA ASN A 87 5.99 -5.48 1.03
C ASN A 87 7.10 -6.54 0.92
N ILE A 88 6.75 -7.79 0.60
CA ILE A 88 7.72 -8.86 0.34
C ILE A 88 8.56 -8.51 -0.89
N ALA A 89 7.92 -8.06 -1.97
CA ALA A 89 8.61 -7.65 -3.19
C ALA A 89 9.60 -6.50 -2.91
N PHE A 90 9.21 -5.52 -2.10
CA PHE A 90 10.05 -4.38 -1.75
C PHE A 90 11.30 -4.76 -0.93
N LEU A 91 11.22 -5.81 -0.10
CA LEU A 91 12.37 -6.32 0.65
C LEU A 91 13.22 -7.30 -0.16
N GLY A 92 12.57 -8.17 -0.92
CA GLY A 92 13.24 -9.23 -1.68
C GLY A 92 13.88 -8.72 -2.97
N SER A 93 13.26 -7.76 -3.66
CA SER A 93 13.80 -7.20 -4.92
C SER A 93 15.19 -6.56 -4.78
N PRO A 94 15.48 -5.69 -3.79
CA PRO A 94 16.82 -5.13 -3.66
C PRO A 94 17.82 -6.22 -3.28
N LEU A 95 17.44 -7.17 -2.42
CA LEU A 95 18.32 -8.29 -2.06
C LEU A 95 18.65 -9.16 -3.27
N LEU A 96 17.65 -9.51 -4.08
CA LEU A 96 17.82 -10.24 -5.33
C LEU A 96 18.69 -9.45 -6.31
N THR A 97 18.42 -8.15 -6.45
CA THR A 97 19.14 -7.27 -7.39
C THR A 97 20.60 -7.04 -6.99
N PHE A 98 20.90 -6.97 -5.69
CA PHE A 98 22.27 -6.92 -5.19
C PHE A 98 22.98 -8.28 -5.26
N ALA A 99 22.28 -9.38 -4.98
CA ALA A 99 22.88 -10.72 -4.97
C ALA A 99 23.07 -11.31 -6.38
N ALA A 100 22.18 -10.99 -7.33
CA ALA A 100 22.17 -11.60 -8.64
C ALA A 100 23.46 -11.38 -9.48
N PRO A 101 24.12 -10.20 -9.46
CA PRO A 101 25.41 -10.00 -10.14
C PRO A 101 26.53 -10.94 -9.68
N PHE A 102 26.44 -11.51 -8.47
CA PHE A 102 27.40 -12.49 -7.97
C PHE A 102 27.17 -13.89 -8.56
N ALA A 103 25.93 -14.20 -8.95
CA ALA A 103 25.56 -15.48 -9.55
C ALA A 103 25.62 -15.46 -11.08
N THR A 104 25.14 -14.38 -11.71
CA THR A 104 25.12 -14.19 -13.15
C THR A 104 25.49 -12.76 -13.52
N LYS A 105 26.27 -12.60 -14.60
CA LYS A 105 26.60 -11.28 -15.16
C LYS A 105 25.64 -10.85 -16.27
N ASP A 106 24.69 -11.71 -16.64
CA ASP A 106 23.71 -11.44 -17.67
C ASP A 106 22.58 -10.54 -17.12
N THR A 107 22.52 -9.30 -17.62
CA THR A 107 21.54 -8.30 -17.21
C THR A 107 20.11 -8.68 -17.55
N GLY A 108 19.86 -9.37 -18.67
CA GLY A 108 18.54 -9.85 -19.06
C GLY A 108 18.06 -10.96 -18.13
N LEU A 109 18.97 -11.84 -17.71
CA LEU A 109 18.66 -12.91 -16.76
C LEU A 109 18.32 -12.33 -15.36
N ILE A 110 19.05 -11.31 -14.90
CA ILE A 110 18.73 -10.61 -13.63
C ILE A 110 17.37 -9.89 -13.72
N TRP A 111 17.06 -9.29 -14.88
CA TRP A 111 15.79 -8.62 -15.11
C TRP A 111 14.62 -9.61 -15.10
N THR A 112 14.75 -10.76 -15.76
CA THR A 112 13.72 -11.80 -15.77
C THR A 112 13.53 -12.43 -14.40
N ALA A 113 14.60 -12.63 -13.64
CA ALA A 113 14.51 -13.09 -12.24
C ALA A 113 13.70 -12.11 -11.38
N ASN A 114 13.92 -10.79 -11.53
CA ASN A 114 13.13 -9.78 -10.83
C ASN A 114 11.66 -9.79 -11.27
N LEU A 115 11.37 -9.97 -12.56
CA LEU A 115 10.00 -10.11 -13.06
C LEU A 115 9.30 -11.31 -12.44
N ILE A 116 9.93 -12.48 -12.49
CA ILE A 116 9.41 -13.73 -11.93
C ILE A 116 9.20 -13.59 -10.43
N PHE A 117 10.15 -12.95 -9.73
CA PHE A 117 10.02 -12.71 -8.30
C PHE A 117 8.83 -11.80 -7.97
N LEU A 118 8.65 -10.71 -8.72
CA LEU A 118 7.51 -9.79 -8.55
C LEU A 118 6.17 -10.51 -8.80
N VAL A 119 6.08 -11.25 -9.90
CA VAL A 119 4.89 -12.04 -10.24
C VAL A 119 4.65 -13.12 -9.19
N GLY A 120 5.71 -13.78 -8.71
CA GLY A 120 5.65 -14.78 -7.65
C GLY A 120 5.15 -14.19 -6.33
N CYS A 121 5.56 -12.98 -5.97
CA CYS A 121 5.02 -12.27 -4.80
C CYS A 121 3.52 -11.99 -4.94
N TYR A 122 3.07 -11.57 -6.13
CA TYR A 122 1.65 -11.37 -6.43
C TYR A 122 0.86 -12.68 -6.40
N ALA A 123 1.39 -13.75 -6.99
CA ALA A 123 0.78 -15.08 -6.96
C ALA A 123 0.70 -15.62 -5.52
N TYR A 124 1.77 -15.47 -4.73
CA TYR A 124 1.77 -15.83 -3.32
C TYR A 124 0.72 -15.03 -2.54
N GLY A 125 0.65 -13.71 -2.74
CA GLY A 125 -0.40 -12.89 -2.13
C GLY A 125 -1.80 -13.37 -2.51
N TYR A 126 -2.03 -13.67 -3.79
CA TYR A 126 -3.33 -14.10 -4.29
C TYR A 126 -3.75 -15.48 -3.75
N PHE A 127 -2.86 -16.49 -3.84
CA PHE A 127 -3.18 -17.87 -3.46
C PHE A 127 -3.07 -18.14 -1.95
N VAL A 128 -2.12 -17.50 -1.26
CA VAL A 128 -1.84 -17.79 0.16
C VAL A 128 -2.47 -16.76 1.09
N ALA A 129 -2.56 -15.50 0.67
CA ALA A 129 -3.18 -14.44 1.48
C ALA A 129 -4.61 -14.08 1.06
N GLY A 130 -5.15 -14.69 0.00
CA GLY A 130 -6.53 -14.51 -0.47
C GLY A 130 -7.60 -15.10 0.46
N ASP A 131 -7.24 -16.05 1.33
CA ASP A 131 -8.16 -16.71 2.27
C ASP A 131 -8.18 -16.05 3.66
N SER A 132 -7.22 -15.15 3.93
CA SER A 132 -7.16 -14.38 5.17
C SER A 132 -7.83 -13.01 4.99
N GLU A 133 -9.17 -13.00 4.96
CA GLU A 133 -9.96 -11.78 5.25
C GLU A 133 -9.78 -11.32 6.71
N ASP A 134 -9.08 -12.11 7.54
CA ASP A 134 -8.69 -11.67 8.86
C ASP A 134 -7.72 -10.50 8.78
N GLU A 135 -8.28 -9.38 9.21
CA GLU A 135 -7.70 -8.24 9.88
C GLU A 135 -6.60 -8.62 10.89
N VAL A 136 -5.51 -9.24 10.44
CA VAL A 136 -4.31 -9.34 11.27
C VAL A 136 -3.63 -7.98 11.22
N VAL A 137 -4.09 -7.12 12.12
CA VAL A 137 -3.33 -6.02 12.71
C VAL A 137 -2.03 -6.62 13.27
N GLY A 138 -1.03 -6.84 12.42
CA GLY A 138 0.19 -7.52 12.84
C GLY A 138 1.16 -7.92 11.73
N GLY A 139 1.08 -7.30 10.55
CA GLY A 139 2.01 -7.58 9.45
C GLY A 139 3.39 -6.98 9.75
N PHE A 140 4.30 -7.82 10.27
CA PHE A 140 5.67 -7.56 10.73
C PHE A 140 5.81 -7.14 12.21
N SER A 141 6.42 -8.03 13.00
CA SER A 141 6.81 -7.76 14.40
C SER A 141 8.22 -7.14 14.50
N GLY A 142 8.43 -6.24 15.46
CA GLY A 142 9.75 -5.67 15.77
C GLY A 142 10.20 -4.57 14.81
N ALA A 143 11.47 -4.58 14.40
CA ALA A 143 12.06 -3.55 13.52
C ALA A 143 11.39 -3.47 12.14
N LEU A 144 10.81 -4.58 11.67
CA LEU A 144 10.06 -4.63 10.43
C LEU A 144 8.69 -3.93 10.52
N ARG A 145 8.24 -3.53 11.72
CA ARG A 145 7.02 -2.72 11.92
C ARG A 145 7.14 -1.33 11.29
N ALA A 146 8.36 -0.80 11.16
CA ALA A 146 8.63 0.42 10.41
C ALA A 146 8.43 0.26 8.89
N LEU A 147 8.39 -0.97 8.37
CA LEU A 147 8.07 -1.23 6.95
C LEU A 147 6.56 -1.26 6.70
N ASP A 148 5.75 -1.41 7.75
CA ASP A 148 4.28 -1.36 7.69
C ASP A 148 3.72 0.08 7.66
N PHE A 149 4.35 0.95 6.86
CA PHE A 149 3.83 2.30 6.63
C PHE A 149 2.49 2.25 5.88
N GLY A 150 1.46 2.86 6.46
CA GLY A 150 0.16 3.04 5.81
C GLY A 150 -0.91 1.99 6.12
N SER A 151 -0.71 1.07 7.08
CA SER A 151 -1.75 0.17 7.60
C SER A 151 -2.93 0.89 8.27
N GLY A 152 -2.86 2.20 8.50
CA GLY A 152 -3.92 2.90 9.19
C GLY A 152 -3.96 2.59 10.68
N GLN A 153 -2.83 2.25 11.30
CA GLN A 153 -2.71 2.18 12.77
C GLN A 153 -3.24 3.46 13.44
N GLU A 154 -3.10 4.63 12.83
CA GLU A 154 -3.66 5.89 13.36
C GLU A 154 -5.19 5.98 13.24
N ARG A 155 -5.81 5.22 12.33
CA ARG A 155 -7.27 5.16 12.19
C ARG A 155 -7.88 4.14 13.16
N GLY A 156 -7.23 2.99 13.35
CA GLY A 156 -7.59 2.03 14.40
C GLY A 156 -7.48 2.66 15.79
N LEU A 157 -6.30 3.23 16.14
CA LEU A 157 -6.12 3.92 17.43
C LEU A 157 -7.12 5.06 17.68
N ARG A 158 -7.54 5.77 16.63
CA ARG A 158 -8.56 6.83 16.76
C ARG A 158 -9.97 6.27 16.88
N ALA A 159 -10.29 5.17 16.20
CA ALA A 159 -11.55 4.47 16.34
C ALA A 159 -11.68 3.87 17.75
N ASP A 160 -10.67 3.13 18.21
CA ASP A 160 -10.62 2.53 19.55
C ASP A 160 -10.71 3.60 20.64
N LYS A 161 -9.96 4.70 20.50
CA LYS A 161 -10.07 5.85 21.43
C LYS A 161 -11.45 6.48 21.41
N ARG A 162 -12.11 6.56 20.25
CA ARG A 162 -13.46 7.13 20.11
C ARG A 162 -14.51 6.22 20.74
N GLU A 163 -14.39 4.91 20.57
CA GLU A 163 -15.24 3.91 21.21
C GLU A 163 -15.08 3.91 22.73
N ALA A 164 -13.84 3.98 23.23
CA ALA A 164 -13.56 4.11 24.65
C ALA A 164 -14.16 5.39 25.27
N ILE A 165 -14.13 6.52 24.54
CA ILE A 165 -14.76 7.77 25.00
C ILE A 165 -16.29 7.63 25.03
N LEU A 166 -16.89 6.96 24.05
CA LEU A 166 -18.33 6.74 24.00
C LEU A 166 -18.81 5.78 25.10
N GLN A 167 -18.04 4.72 25.38
CA GLN A 167 -18.30 3.83 26.51
C GLN A 167 -18.26 4.57 27.84
N ARG A 168 -17.21 5.37 28.09
CA ARG A 168 -17.11 6.19 29.30
C ARG A 168 -18.25 7.20 29.44
N LYS A 169 -18.76 7.74 28.33
CA LYS A 169 -19.95 8.61 28.37
C LYS A 169 -21.21 7.84 28.77
N ARG A 170 -21.45 6.66 28.17
CA ARG A 170 -22.59 5.81 28.52
C ARG A 170 -22.54 5.34 29.98
N GLU A 171 -21.36 4.99 30.48
CA GLU A 171 -21.17 4.62 31.89
C GLU A 171 -21.48 5.79 32.82
N ARG A 172 -21.01 7.00 32.50
CA ARG A 172 -21.33 8.21 33.28
C ARG A 172 -22.83 8.52 33.27
N GLU A 173 -23.47 8.43 32.11
CA GLU A 173 -24.91 8.63 31.96
C GLU A 173 -25.72 7.59 32.76
N ALA A 174 -25.30 6.31 32.74
CA ALA A 174 -25.91 5.24 33.52
C ALA A 174 -25.74 5.44 35.04
N THR A 175 -24.53 5.83 35.49
CA THR A 175 -24.29 6.13 36.91
C THR A 175 -25.07 7.36 37.40
N ALA A 176 -25.21 8.39 36.55
CA ALA A 176 -25.98 9.58 36.88
C ALA A 176 -27.50 9.28 36.94
N ALA A 177 -28.00 8.43 36.04
CA ALA A 177 -29.39 7.97 36.07
C ALA A 177 -29.70 7.12 37.31
N ALA A 178 -28.83 6.17 37.66
CA ALA A 178 -28.98 5.34 38.86
C ALA A 178 -28.91 6.17 40.15
N ALA A 179 -28.04 7.19 40.20
CA ALA A 179 -27.99 8.12 41.32
C ALA A 179 -29.29 8.91 41.45
N ALA A 180 -29.83 9.45 40.35
CA ALA A 180 -31.08 10.21 40.34
C ALA A 180 -32.31 9.36 40.73
N GLU A 181 -32.32 8.07 40.39
CA GLU A 181 -33.39 7.14 40.76
C GLU A 181 -33.34 6.78 42.26
N SER A 182 -32.14 6.68 42.85
CA SER A 182 -31.99 6.48 44.30
C SER A 182 -32.43 7.69 45.14
N THR A 183 -32.22 8.91 44.65
CA THR A 183 -32.65 10.13 45.34
C THR A 183 -34.17 10.35 45.29
N ASN A 184 -34.86 9.76 44.31
CA ASN A 184 -36.32 9.89 44.13
C ASN A 184 -37.12 8.79 44.84
N GLY A 185 -36.45 7.77 45.38
CA GLY A 185 -37.08 6.67 46.13
C GLY A 185 -37.12 6.88 47.66
N GLU A 186 -36.45 7.91 48.17
CA GLU A 186 -36.40 8.26 49.61
C GLU A 186 -37.34 9.41 50.01
N SER A 187 -38.17 9.91 49.09
CA SER A 187 -39.17 10.97 49.34
C SER A 187 -40.60 10.44 49.49
#